data_AF-A0A3A6W820-F1
#
_entry.id   AF-A0A3A6W820-F1
#
_cell.length_a   1.000
_cell.length_b   1.000
_cell.length_c   1.000
_cell.angle_alpha   90.00
_cell.angle_beta   90.00
_cell.angle_gamma   90.00
#
_symmetry.space_group_name_H-M   'P 1'
#
loop_
_entity.id
_entity.type
_entity.pdbx_description
1 polymer ?
#
loop_
_entity_poly.entity_id
_entity_poly.type
_entity_poly.pdbx_seq_one_letter_code
_entity_poly.pdbx_strand_id
1 'polypeptide(L)'
;MAFQRSFFSHIEDDWRYYQNIRAKYSDAIPIPQRKYFEPIHSIDSFATLAVRSIEKPLWLGVHTAGFLLKAIIHLVGALVLSPFALIFAICVPRSELREQTVSSFKSTAAGSIVAAGMACVALLSTLMSLIFNPLYALSRSAATGIDHLNSVTESCCGLTIAKI
;
A
#
# COMPACT_ATOMS: atom_id res chain seq x y z
N MET A 1 -22.03 26.55 20.08
CA MET A 1 -20.93 27.01 19.22
C MET A 1 -20.41 25.82 18.45
N ALA A 2 -20.62 25.77 17.13
CA ALA A 2 -20.10 24.69 16.29
C ALA A 2 -18.58 24.82 16.23
N PHE A 3 -17.86 23.80 16.68
CA PHE A 3 -16.41 23.75 16.61
C PHE A 3 -16.02 23.64 15.13
N GLN A 4 -15.58 24.76 14.53
CA GLN A 4 -15.11 24.77 13.13
C GLN A 4 -13.87 23.89 13.02
N ARG A 5 -14.01 22.72 12.39
CA ARG A 5 -12.88 21.80 12.17
C ARG A 5 -11.82 22.47 11.31
N SER A 6 -10.56 22.34 11.74
CA SER A 6 -9.41 22.87 11.02
C SER A 6 -9.09 21.99 9.81
N PHE A 7 -8.39 22.57 8.82
CA PHE A 7 -7.91 21.81 7.66
C PHE A 7 -7.08 20.57 8.08
N PHE A 8 -6.18 20.73 9.06
CA PHE A 8 -5.34 19.64 9.54
C PHE A 8 -6.13 18.55 10.28
N SER A 9 -7.25 18.89 10.95
CA SER A 9 -8.11 17.87 11.56
C SER A 9 -8.77 16.98 10.50
N HIS A 10 -9.12 17.52 9.33
CA HIS A 10 -9.61 16.70 8.21
C HIS A 10 -8.53 15.77 7.65
N ILE A 11 -7.28 16.24 7.55
CA ILE A 11 -6.16 15.38 7.15
C ILE A 11 -5.98 14.22 8.14
N GLU A 12 -6.02 14.50 9.45
CA GLU A 12 -5.84 13.47 10.47
C GLU A 12 -6.97 12.42 10.43
N ASP A 13 -8.22 12.86 10.33
CA ASP A 13 -9.39 11.98 10.22
C ASP A 13 -9.30 11.07 8.99
N ASP A 14 -9.03 11.65 7.82
CA ASP A 14 -8.91 10.91 6.56
C ASP A 14 -7.71 9.96 6.57
N TRP A 15 -6.60 10.34 7.19
CA TRP A 15 -5.43 9.48 7.33
C TRP A 15 -5.70 8.30 8.26
N ARG A 16 -6.38 8.53 9.39
CA ARG A 16 -6.77 7.49 10.36
C ARG A 16 -7.68 6.44 9.73
N TYR A 17 -8.60 6.85 8.85
CA TYR A 17 -9.46 5.94 8.10
C TYR A 17 -8.67 4.86 7.35
N TYR A 18 -7.45 5.18 6.87
CA TYR A 18 -6.61 4.24 6.13
C TYR A 18 -5.63 3.43 6.99
N GLN A 19 -5.63 3.56 8.32
CA GLN A 19 -4.70 2.81 9.18
C GLN A 19 -4.79 1.29 8.99
N ASN A 20 -6.00 0.78 8.79
CA ASN A 20 -6.25 -0.66 8.61
C ASN A 20 -5.67 -1.23 7.31
N ILE A 21 -5.32 -0.38 6.33
CA ILE A 21 -4.74 -0.79 5.05
C ILE A 21 -3.24 -1.08 5.20
N ARG A 22 -2.57 -0.43 6.16
CA ARG A 22 -1.12 -0.55 6.37
C ARG A 22 -0.71 -2.00 6.67
N ALA A 23 -1.48 -2.72 7.47
CA ALA A 23 -1.22 -4.12 7.80
C ALA A 23 -1.32 -5.04 6.57
N LYS A 24 -2.27 -4.75 5.65
CA LYS A 24 -2.42 -5.51 4.40
C LYS A 24 -1.26 -5.25 3.44
N TYR A 25 -0.74 -4.02 3.42
CA TYR A 25 0.40 -3.65 2.58
C TYR A 25 1.69 -4.30 3.09
N SER A 26 1.88 -4.34 4.41
CA SER A 26 3.03 -5.03 4.99
C SER A 26 3.00 -6.55 4.76
N ASP A 27 1.82 -7.19 4.69
CA ASP A 27 1.75 -8.60 4.29
C ASP A 27 2.08 -8.77 2.79
N ALA A 28 1.59 -7.88 1.93
CA ALA A 28 1.79 -8.00 0.48
C ALA A 28 3.28 -7.93 0.06
N ILE A 29 4.11 -7.24 0.84
CA ILE A 29 5.56 -7.14 0.64
C ILE A 29 6.26 -8.16 1.56
N PRO A 30 6.76 -9.28 1.03
CA PRO A 30 7.56 -10.17 1.85
C PRO A 30 8.88 -9.45 2.16
N ILE A 31 9.14 -9.20 3.43
CA ILE A 31 10.41 -8.62 3.90
C ILE A 31 11.40 -9.78 4.04
N PRO A 32 12.66 -9.64 3.58
CA PRO A 32 13.70 -10.66 3.76
C PRO A 32 13.78 -11.12 5.21
N GLN A 33 13.51 -12.40 5.44
CA GLN A 33 13.51 -13.07 6.74
C GLN A 33 14.10 -14.47 6.59
N ARG A 34 14.44 -15.13 7.69
CA ARG A 34 15.03 -16.49 7.69
C ARG A 34 14.24 -17.49 6.82
N LYS A 35 12.90 -17.35 6.79
CA LYS A 35 12.00 -18.15 5.96
C LYS A 35 12.26 -18.08 4.44
N TYR A 36 13.06 -17.13 3.95
CA TYR A 36 13.48 -17.03 2.55
C TYR A 36 14.36 -18.19 2.11
N PHE A 37 15.05 -18.81 3.06
CA PHE A 37 15.97 -19.91 2.81
C PHE A 37 15.37 -21.24 3.27
N GLU A 38 14.09 -21.27 3.65
CA GLU A 38 13.41 -22.53 3.96
C GLU A 38 13.07 -23.27 2.67
N PRO A 39 13.44 -24.55 2.54
CA PRO A 39 13.07 -25.39 1.40
C PRO A 39 11.54 -25.50 1.22
N ILE A 40 11.12 -25.87 0.02
CA ILE A 40 9.72 -26.09 -0.34
C ILE A 40 9.49 -27.60 -0.37
N HIS A 41 8.73 -28.11 0.60
CA HIS A 41 8.45 -29.55 0.72
C HIS A 41 7.05 -29.95 0.21
N SER A 42 6.23 -29.01 -0.26
CA SER A 42 4.88 -29.31 -0.78
C SER A 42 4.55 -28.49 -2.02
N ILE A 43 3.75 -29.11 -2.91
CA ILE A 43 3.24 -28.48 -4.14
C ILE A 43 2.37 -27.26 -3.80
N ASP A 44 1.56 -27.34 -2.73
CA ASP A 44 0.73 -26.21 -2.29
C ASP A 44 1.56 -24.99 -1.88
N SER A 45 2.70 -25.21 -1.22
CA SER A 45 3.62 -24.14 -0.87
C SER A 45 4.24 -23.50 -2.11
N PHE A 46 4.63 -24.31 -3.10
CA PHE A 46 5.13 -23.80 -4.38
C PHE A 46 4.07 -22.98 -5.12
N ALA A 47 2.86 -23.52 -5.26
CA ALA A 47 1.74 -22.85 -5.92
C ALA A 47 1.41 -21.52 -5.23
N THR A 48 1.40 -21.50 -3.90
CA THR A 48 1.19 -20.27 -3.12
C THR A 48 2.28 -19.23 -3.40
N LEU A 49 3.55 -19.61 -3.44
CA LEU A 49 4.66 -18.70 -3.76
C LEU A 49 4.56 -18.12 -5.18
N ALA A 50 4.22 -18.96 -6.15
CA ALA A 50 4.07 -18.56 -7.55
C ALA A 50 2.89 -17.59 -7.72
N VAL A 51 1.72 -17.92 -7.18
CA VAL A 51 0.52 -17.09 -7.23
C VAL A 51 0.75 -15.76 -6.52
N ARG A 52 1.37 -15.77 -5.33
CA ARG A 52 1.63 -14.55 -4.54
C ARG A 52 2.46 -13.52 -5.32
N SER A 53 3.40 -13.98 -6.14
CA SER A 53 4.26 -13.12 -6.96
C SER A 53 3.51 -12.34 -8.05
N ILE A 54 2.30 -12.77 -8.39
CA ILE A 54 1.42 -12.11 -9.36
C ILE A 54 0.29 -11.37 -8.63
N GLU A 55 -0.37 -12.05 -7.71
CA GLU A 55 -1.56 -11.56 -7.01
C GLU A 55 -1.27 -10.31 -6.18
N LYS A 56 -0.21 -10.31 -5.36
CA LYS A 56 0.07 -9.22 -4.41
C LYS A 56 0.45 -7.92 -5.11
N PRO A 57 1.36 -7.91 -6.10
CA PRO A 57 1.63 -6.70 -6.88
C PRO A 57 0.40 -6.19 -7.63
N LEU A 58 -0.40 -7.08 -8.24
CA LEU A 58 -1.60 -6.68 -8.98
C LEU A 58 -2.62 -6.02 -8.06
N TRP A 59 -2.87 -6.61 -6.89
CA TRP A 59 -3.76 -6.05 -5.88
C TRP A 59 -3.28 -4.66 -5.44
N LEU A 60 -1.99 -4.48 -5.12
CA LEU A 60 -1.43 -3.18 -4.76
C LEU A 60 -1.51 -2.16 -5.91
N GLY A 61 -1.33 -2.60 -7.16
CA GLY A 61 -1.46 -1.77 -8.35
C GLY A 61 -2.88 -1.24 -8.53
N VAL A 62 -3.90 -2.08 -8.35
CA VAL A 62 -5.32 -1.67 -8.40
C VAL A 62 -5.63 -0.64 -7.30
N HIS A 63 -5.12 -0.85 -6.09
CA HIS A 63 -5.28 0.13 -5.00
C HIS A 63 -4.59 1.46 -5.33
N THR A 64 -3.39 1.41 -5.92
CA THR A 64 -2.66 2.61 -6.38
C THR A 64 -3.51 3.42 -7.36
N ALA A 65 -4.06 2.77 -8.38
CA ALA A 65 -4.94 3.41 -9.36
C ALA A 65 -6.21 3.98 -8.71
N GLY A 66 -6.81 3.25 -7.77
CA GLY A 66 -7.98 3.71 -7.01
C GLY A 66 -7.70 4.98 -6.18
N PHE A 67 -6.57 5.01 -5.47
CA PHE A 67 -6.16 6.21 -4.72
C PHE A 67 -5.85 7.39 -5.62
N LEU A 68 -5.20 7.16 -6.77
CA LEU A 68 -4.92 8.21 -7.75
C LEU A 68 -6.22 8.79 -8.32
N LEU A 69 -7.18 7.95 -8.68
CA LEU A 69 -8.50 8.39 -9.13
C LEU A 69 -9.21 9.21 -8.05
N LYS A 70 -9.19 8.74 -6.80
CA LYS A 70 -9.77 9.47 -5.67
C LYS A 70 -9.11 10.83 -5.46
N ALA A 71 -7.78 10.90 -5.59
CA ALA A 71 -7.02 12.14 -5.50
C ALA A 71 -7.45 13.13 -6.60
N ILE A 72 -7.61 12.66 -7.84
CA ILE A 72 -8.07 13.49 -8.96
C ILE A 72 -9.49 14.02 -8.70
N ILE A 73 -10.42 13.17 -8.25
CA ILE A 73 -11.80 13.58 -7.96
C ILE A 73 -11.83 14.67 -6.87
N HIS A 74 -11.09 14.48 -5.78
CA HIS A 74 -10.98 15.48 -4.73
C HIS A 74 -10.29 16.76 -5.21
N LEU A 75 -9.24 16.66 -6.04
CA LEU A 75 -8.58 17.83 -6.59
C LEU A 75 -9.52 18.65 -7.48
N VAL A 76 -10.27 17.99 -8.37
CA VAL A 76 -11.27 18.64 -9.22
C VAL A 76 -12.35 19.31 -8.37
N GLY A 77 -12.88 18.60 -7.36
CA GLY A 77 -13.86 19.17 -6.43
C GLY A 77 -13.31 20.40 -5.68
N ALA A 78 -12.06 20.36 -5.22
CA ALA A 78 -11.41 21.48 -4.56
C ALA A 78 -11.19 22.68 -5.52
N LEU A 79 -10.80 22.42 -6.77
CA LEU A 79 -10.66 23.46 -7.81
C LEU A 79 -11.99 24.14 -8.12
N VAL A 80 -13.08 23.38 -8.25
CA VAL A 80 -14.43 23.93 -8.48
C VAL A 80 -14.89 24.77 -7.28
N LEU A 81 -14.61 24.32 -6.06
CA LEU A 81 -14.99 25.03 -4.84
C LEU A 81 -14.10 26.22 -4.50
N SER A 82 -12.87 26.28 -5.03
CA SER A 82 -11.88 27.32 -4.76
C SER A 82 -12.39 28.76 -4.98
N PRO A 83 -12.95 29.13 -6.16
CA PRO A 83 -13.42 30.50 -6.38
C PRO A 83 -14.57 30.88 -5.44
N PHE A 84 -15.50 29.95 -5.18
CA PHE A 84 -16.61 30.19 -4.25
C PHE A 84 -16.10 30.34 -2.81
N ALA A 85 -15.20 29.45 -2.37
CA ALA A 85 -14.61 29.55 -1.04
C ALA A 85 -13.83 30.86 -0.84
N LEU A 86 -13.11 31.33 -1.86
CA LEU A 86 -12.40 32.60 -1.85
C LEU A 86 -13.36 33.80 -1.73
N ILE A 87 -14.41 33.84 -2.56
CA ILE A 87 -15.42 34.90 -2.54
C ILE A 87 -16.15 34.93 -1.19
N PHE A 88 -16.59 33.78 -0.69
CA PHE A 88 -17.25 33.69 0.62
C PHE A 88 -16.31 33.97 1.79
N ALA A 89 -15.01 33.70 1.66
CA ALA A 89 -14.03 34.01 2.71
C ALA A 89 -13.81 35.52 2.87
N ILE A 90 -13.77 36.26 1.76
CA ILE A 90 -13.42 37.69 1.70
C ILE A 90 -14.66 38.59 1.78
N CYS A 91 -15.69 38.27 1.00
CA CYS A 91 -16.79 39.21 0.73
C CYS A 91 -18.04 38.96 1.57
N VAL A 92 -18.16 37.80 2.23
CA VAL A 92 -19.38 37.42 2.94
C VAL A 92 -19.14 37.43 4.45
N PRO A 93 -19.91 38.22 5.24
CA PRO A 93 -19.84 38.20 6.70
C PRO A 93 -20.27 36.84 7.25
N ARG A 94 -19.89 36.53 8.50
CA ARG A 94 -20.14 35.24 9.19
C ARG A 94 -21.59 34.76 8.97
N SER A 95 -21.74 33.82 8.04
CA SER A 95 -23.01 33.21 7.63
C SER A 95 -22.80 31.70 7.53
N GLU A 96 -23.86 30.94 7.75
CA GLU A 96 -23.82 29.48 7.72
C GLU A 96 -23.36 28.93 6.37
N LEU A 97 -23.79 29.57 5.28
CA LEU A 97 -23.37 29.27 3.90
C LEU A 97 -21.86 29.44 3.68
N ARG A 98 -21.25 30.48 4.27
CA ARG A 98 -19.79 30.67 4.25
C ARG A 98 -19.09 29.53 4.97
N GLU A 99 -19.56 29.17 6.16
CA GLU A 99 -18.93 28.13 6.98
C GLU A 99 -19.00 26.76 6.30
N GLN A 100 -20.15 26.42 5.72
CA GLN A 100 -20.34 25.18 4.95
C GLN A 100 -19.44 25.16 3.72
N THR A 101 -19.44 26.20 2.88
CA THR A 101 -18.66 26.25 1.65
C THR A 101 -17.15 26.16 1.92
N VAL A 102 -16.66 26.90 2.92
CA VAL A 102 -15.25 26.88 3.32
C VAL A 102 -14.87 25.54 3.96
N SER A 103 -15.76 24.93 4.76
CA SER A 103 -15.52 23.61 5.34
C SER A 103 -15.48 22.51 4.28
N SER A 104 -16.39 22.54 3.30
CA SER A 104 -16.41 21.60 2.17
C SER A 104 -15.16 21.74 1.30
N PHE A 105 -14.70 22.96 1.04
CA PHE A 105 -13.42 23.18 0.35
C PHE A 105 -12.25 22.59 1.14
N LYS A 106 -12.14 22.89 2.45
CA LYS A 106 -11.08 22.36 3.31
C LYS A 106 -11.06 20.84 3.33
N SER A 107 -12.22 20.20 3.50
CA SER A 107 -12.34 18.74 3.51
C SER A 107 -11.96 18.15 2.15
N THR A 108 -12.41 18.73 1.05
CA THR A 108 -12.11 18.21 -0.30
C THR A 108 -10.63 18.38 -0.64
N ALA A 109 -10.01 19.53 -0.28
CA ALA A 109 -8.59 19.75 -0.44
C ALA A 109 -7.74 18.81 0.44
N ALA A 110 -8.13 18.59 1.69
CA ALA A 110 -7.48 17.64 2.59
C ALA A 110 -7.55 16.21 2.03
N GLY A 111 -8.73 15.80 1.56
CA GLY A 111 -8.94 14.49 0.93
C GLY A 111 -8.07 14.28 -0.31
N SER A 112 -7.82 15.33 -1.11
CA SER A 112 -6.89 15.26 -2.25
C SER A 112 -5.46 14.98 -1.81
N ILE A 113 -4.97 15.66 -0.76
CA ILE A 113 -3.60 15.46 -0.25
C ILE A 113 -3.46 14.05 0.32
N VAL A 114 -4.40 13.62 1.15
CA VAL A 114 -4.36 12.29 1.76
C VAL A 114 -4.43 11.20 0.70
N ALA A 115 -5.33 11.32 -0.28
CA ALA A 115 -5.44 10.35 -1.36
C ALA A 115 -4.17 10.29 -2.21
N ALA A 116 -3.54 11.44 -2.52
CA ALA A 116 -2.26 11.46 -3.23
C ALA A 116 -1.12 10.82 -2.41
N GLY A 117 -1.08 11.07 -1.10
CA GLY A 117 -0.14 10.42 -0.19
C GLY A 117 -0.33 8.90 -0.17
N MET A 118 -1.58 8.43 -0.08
CA MET A 118 -1.91 7.01 -0.13
C MET A 118 -1.57 6.37 -1.48
N ALA A 119 -1.76 7.09 -2.59
CA ALA A 119 -1.35 6.64 -3.91
C ALA A 119 0.17 6.43 -3.99
N CYS A 120 0.97 7.35 -3.42
CA CYS A 120 2.42 7.21 -3.35
C CYS A 120 2.84 6.00 -2.51
N VAL A 121 2.23 5.82 -1.33
CA VAL A 121 2.49 4.65 -0.46
C VAL A 121 2.14 3.35 -1.19
N ALA A 122 1.01 3.30 -1.89
CA ALA A 122 0.59 2.14 -2.66
C ALA A 122 1.53 1.85 -3.84
N LEU A 123 2.00 2.88 -4.54
CA LEU A 123 2.92 2.74 -5.67
C LEU A 123 4.27 2.20 -5.20
N LEU A 124 4.85 2.77 -4.14
CA LEU A 124 6.08 2.28 -3.53
C LEU A 124 5.92 0.83 -3.03
N SER A 125 4.78 0.52 -2.43
CA SER A 125 4.48 -0.85 -1.98
C SER A 125 4.38 -1.82 -3.15
N THR A 126 3.75 -1.40 -4.25
CA THR A 126 3.63 -2.18 -5.48
C THR A 126 5.02 -2.49 -6.05
N LEU A 127 5.89 -1.49 -6.13
CA LEU A 127 7.25 -1.65 -6.62
C LEU A 127 8.06 -2.61 -5.75
N MET A 128 7.99 -2.47 -4.42
CA MET A 128 8.64 -3.40 -3.51
C MET A 128 8.08 -4.82 -3.65
N SER A 129 6.76 -4.96 -3.79
CA SER A 129 6.10 -6.26 -3.99
C SER A 129 6.51 -6.92 -5.30
N LEU A 130 6.70 -6.17 -6.39
CA LEU A 130 7.20 -6.67 -7.69
C LEU A 130 8.63 -7.21 -7.60
N ILE A 131 9.45 -6.63 -6.72
CA ILE A 131 10.85 -7.04 -6.57
C ILE A 131 10.96 -8.21 -5.59
N PHE A 132 10.36 -8.09 -4.40
CA PHE A 132 10.62 -9.02 -3.31
C PHE A 132 9.83 -10.33 -3.39
N ASN A 133 8.63 -10.36 -4.01
CA ASN A 133 7.90 -11.63 -4.13
C ASN A 133 8.61 -12.62 -5.08
N PRO A 134 9.05 -12.24 -6.28
CA PRO A 134 9.85 -13.14 -7.13
C PRO A 134 11.16 -13.55 -6.46
N LEU A 135 11.83 -12.61 -5.78
CA LEU A 135 13.08 -12.90 -5.08
C LEU A 135 12.86 -13.91 -3.94
N TYR A 136 11.75 -13.81 -3.21
CA TYR A 136 11.35 -14.79 -2.21
C TYR A 136 11.09 -16.18 -2.81
N ALA A 137 10.43 -16.24 -3.96
CA ALA A 137 10.19 -17.50 -4.66
C ALA A 137 11.50 -18.14 -5.15
N LEU A 138 12.41 -17.34 -5.70
CA LEU A 138 13.72 -17.79 -6.15
C LEU A 138 14.58 -18.29 -5.00
N SER A 139 14.64 -17.57 -3.88
CA SER A 139 15.45 -17.96 -2.72
C SER A 139 14.99 -19.29 -2.13
N ARG A 140 13.67 -19.50 -2.03
CA ARG A 140 13.11 -20.77 -1.55
C ARG A 140 13.31 -21.91 -2.54
N SER A 141 13.21 -21.63 -3.83
CA SER A 141 13.50 -22.63 -4.87
C SER A 141 14.97 -23.07 -4.85
N ALA A 142 15.89 -22.11 -4.67
CA ALA A 142 17.32 -22.40 -4.51
C ALA A 142 17.61 -23.23 -3.25
N ALA A 143 16.99 -22.89 -2.12
CA ALA A 143 17.08 -23.67 -0.89
C ALA A 143 16.59 -25.11 -1.09
N THR A 144 15.49 -25.29 -1.83
CA THR A 144 14.96 -26.62 -2.18
C THR A 144 15.94 -27.43 -3.03
N GLY A 145 16.61 -26.78 -3.99
CA GLY A 145 17.65 -27.44 -4.80
C GLY A 145 18.85 -27.89 -3.97
N ILE A 146 19.33 -27.04 -3.05
CA ILE A 146 20.44 -27.38 -2.15
C ILE A 146 20.04 -28.52 -1.21
N ASP A 147 18.83 -28.48 -0.65
CA ASP A 147 18.30 -29.53 0.22
C ASP A 147 18.22 -30.88 -0.51
N HIS A 148 17.76 -30.89 -1.76
CA HIS A 148 17.73 -32.09 -2.58
C HIS A 148 19.14 -32.65 -2.88
N LEU A 149 20.10 -31.77 -3.23
CA LEU A 149 21.49 -32.17 -3.46
C LEU A 149 22.14 -32.74 -2.21
N ASN A 150 21.87 -32.16 -1.04
CA ASN A 150 22.32 -32.70 0.25
C ASN A 150 21.74 -34.07 0.49
N SER A 151 20.43 -34.26 0.31
CA SER A 151 19.77 -35.55 0.52
C SER A 151 20.34 -36.65 -0.38
N VAL A 152 20.57 -36.36 -1.66
CA VAL A 152 21.16 -37.32 -2.60
C VAL A 152 22.61 -37.65 -2.24
N THR A 153 23.40 -36.65 -1.86
CA THR A 153 24.83 -36.84 -1.54
C THR A 153 25.04 -37.52 -0.19
N GLU A 154 24.19 -37.24 0.78
CA GLU A 154 24.17 -37.94 2.06
C GLU A 154 23.78 -39.41 1.86
N SER A 155 22.78 -39.68 1.03
CA SER A 155 22.36 -41.05 0.70
C SER A 155 23.41 -41.84 -0.08
N CYS A 156 24.17 -41.20 -0.98
CA CYS A 156 25.14 -41.88 -1.84
C CYS A 156 26.55 -41.96 -1.22
N CYS A 157 26.96 -40.91 -0.48
CA CYS A 157 28.34 -40.70 -0.07
C CYS A 157 28.50 -40.38 1.44
N GLY A 158 27.42 -40.26 2.21
CA GLY A 158 27.47 -39.86 3.62
C GLY A 158 27.99 -38.43 3.84
N LEU A 159 27.92 -37.57 2.82
CA LEU A 159 28.49 -36.22 2.81
C LEU A 159 27.40 -35.17 2.57
N THR A 160 27.38 -34.12 3.38
CA THR A 160 26.51 -32.94 3.18
C THR A 160 27.28 -31.87 2.41
N ILE A 161 26.71 -31.34 1.32
CA ILE A 161 27.37 -30.37 0.43
C ILE A 161 27.33 -28.96 1.03
N ALA A 162 26.21 -28.54 1.60
CA ALA A 162 26.05 -27.21 2.19
C ALA A 162 25.02 -27.21 3.32
N LYS A 163 25.24 -26.40 4.36
CA LYS A 163 24.27 -26.25 5.46
C LYS A 163 23.43 -24.98 5.22
N ILE A 164 22.11 -25.13 5.13
CA ILE A 164 21.14 -24.03 4.96
C ILE A 164 20.67 -23.53 6.33
#